data_AF-A0A9J6C715-F1
#
_entry.id   AF-A0A9J6C715-F1
#
_cell.length_a   1.000
_cell.length_b   1.000
_cell.length_c   1.000
_cell.angle_alpha   90.00
_cell.angle_beta   90.00
_cell.angle_gamma   90.00
#
_symmetry.space_group_name_H-M   'P 1'
#
loop_
_entity.id
_entity.type
_entity.pdbx_description
1 polymer ?
#
loop_
_entity_poly.entity_id
_entity_poly.type
_entity_poly.pdbx_seq_one_letter_code
_entity_poly.pdbx_strand_id
1 'polypeptide(L)'
;MKVLEMQTCGKINSIYVARNSELEIPSQALQNCNDLKDMTLLSNNFTKIYNDSFSGLSNLETLILLNNENVKVTKTLMSHLINLREFTLGTYETIDVDSLNHLVSLEAVALIGLKHELSILEELLNGLENLNSITFSGNGLEIINFEYFHQFKKLRTLSLSENHLTNIPAGAFDELTTLENLILSGNQIASLDHNSFRGLSNVRNLQISRNLITDLNSLPFSHLINMIHLDFSLNPIEMLPSQLFEDNKNSEFLNFNGCKISELQSNVFKSLPKLFQLALSNNNLSTLSADSFIDLPELVYFNIENNKITRLNSNAFGTLEKLWTFDIRSNQLDEIEPGFFNKFPRLASFYGEGNICVRETISFVYNIDFDKENAFSTCFYNWQFGKTTTIPTTTSKPAITTNAATNTLHSISSAVAILGVIVMFVINRRQQ
;
A
#
# COMPACT_ATOMS: atom_id res chain seq x y z
N MET A 1 16.78 35.98 5.05
CA MET A 1 17.86 34.97 5.08
C MET A 1 18.10 34.47 6.51
N LYS A 2 17.90 33.17 6.75
CA LYS A 2 18.30 32.50 7.99
C LYS A 2 19.59 31.73 7.75
N VAL A 3 20.38 31.54 8.80
CA VAL A 3 21.66 30.82 8.75
C VAL A 3 21.61 29.67 9.75
N LEU A 4 21.93 28.46 9.28
CA LEU A 4 22.18 27.32 10.16
C LEU A 4 23.67 27.21 10.40
N GLU A 5 24.12 27.68 11.56
CA GLU A 5 25.51 27.61 12.02
C GLU A 5 25.53 27.33 13.51
N MET A 6 26.34 26.36 13.94
CA MET A 6 26.46 25.98 15.34
C MET A 6 27.92 25.92 15.75
N GLN A 7 28.35 26.88 16.58
CA GLN A 7 29.72 26.93 17.09
C GLN A 7 30.07 25.72 17.98
N THR A 8 29.08 25.17 18.70
CA THR A 8 29.15 23.90 19.44
C THR A 8 27.77 23.23 19.44
N CYS A 9 27.69 21.92 19.15
CA CYS A 9 26.42 21.19 19.30
C CYS A 9 26.16 20.65 20.71
N GLY A 10 27.15 20.68 21.62
CA GLY A 10 26.98 20.16 22.97
C GLY A 10 26.47 18.71 22.96
N LYS A 11 25.42 18.41 23.74
CA LYS A 11 24.78 17.08 23.81
C LYS A 11 23.66 16.86 22.79
N ILE A 12 23.56 17.68 21.74
CA ILE A 12 22.50 17.55 20.73
C ILE A 12 22.78 16.32 19.88
N ASN A 13 21.84 15.38 19.87
CA ASN A 13 21.90 14.15 19.08
C ASN A 13 21.08 14.24 17.78
N SER A 14 20.14 15.18 17.68
CA SER A 14 19.26 15.32 16.52
C SER A 14 18.99 16.78 16.18
N ILE A 15 19.02 17.10 14.88
CA ILE A 15 18.65 18.40 14.33
C ILE A 15 17.50 18.24 13.34
N TYR A 16 16.45 19.05 13.51
CA TYR A 16 15.34 19.15 12.57
C TYR A 16 15.14 20.62 12.16
N VAL A 17 15.33 20.91 10.88
CA VAL A 17 15.18 22.27 10.31
C VAL A 17 14.23 22.21 9.14
N ALA A 18 13.13 22.97 9.21
CA ALA A 18 12.11 22.91 8.19
C ALA A 18 11.44 24.24 7.87
N ARG A 19 10.87 24.31 6.65
CA ARG A 19 9.97 25.39 6.20
C ARG A 19 10.61 26.78 6.24
N ASN A 20 11.89 26.87 5.88
CA ASN A 20 12.57 28.15 5.73
C ASN A 20 12.56 28.61 4.28
N SER A 21 12.09 29.83 4.04
CA SER A 21 11.99 30.42 2.70
C SER A 21 13.34 30.89 2.12
N GLU A 22 14.34 31.11 2.96
CA GLU A 22 15.72 31.43 2.60
C GLU A 22 16.64 30.90 3.71
N LEU A 23 17.42 29.86 3.40
CA LEU A 23 18.35 29.24 4.34
C LEU A 23 19.75 29.11 3.73
N GLU A 24 20.76 29.47 4.50
CA GLU A 24 22.16 29.20 4.19
C GLU A 24 22.76 28.27 5.24
N ILE A 25 23.59 27.32 4.80
CA ILE A 25 24.50 26.58 5.68
C ILE A 25 25.92 27.00 5.30
N PRO A 26 26.60 27.85 6.09
CA PRO A 26 27.94 28.31 5.79
C PRO A 26 28.97 27.18 5.72
N SER A 27 30.17 27.51 5.22
CA SER A 27 31.33 26.63 5.33
C SER A 27 31.64 26.33 6.80
N GLN A 28 31.96 25.08 7.11
CA GLN A 28 32.28 24.59 8.46
C GLN A 28 31.19 24.81 9.52
N ALA A 29 29.94 25.08 9.11
CA ALA A 29 28.84 25.43 10.00
C ALA A 29 28.56 24.42 11.13
N LEU A 30 28.89 23.14 10.90
CA LEU A 30 28.67 22.04 11.84
C LEU A 30 29.98 21.32 12.22
N GLN A 31 31.14 21.99 12.10
CA GLN A 31 32.45 21.37 12.34
C GLN A 31 32.64 20.81 13.76
N ASN A 32 31.92 21.35 14.75
CA ASN A 32 32.02 20.96 16.16
C ASN A 32 30.80 20.15 16.63
N CYS A 33 30.16 19.42 15.73
CA CYS A 33 28.90 18.69 15.97
C CYS A 33 29.06 17.17 15.93
N ASN A 34 30.13 16.69 16.55
CA ASN A 34 30.55 15.29 16.51
C ASN A 34 29.57 14.32 17.21
N ASP A 35 28.70 14.78 18.11
CA ASP A 35 27.75 13.91 18.82
C ASP A 35 26.42 13.76 18.08
N LEU A 36 26.24 14.44 16.96
CA LEU A 36 25.00 14.41 16.19
C LEU A 36 24.82 13.06 15.49
N LYS A 37 23.64 12.46 15.65
CA LYS A 37 23.23 11.18 15.07
C LYS A 37 22.20 11.33 13.97
N ASP A 38 21.28 12.28 14.13
CA ASP A 38 20.18 12.48 13.19
C ASP A 38 20.13 13.91 12.68
N MET A 39 19.96 14.07 11.37
CA MET A 39 19.76 15.39 10.77
C MET A 39 18.66 15.32 9.71
N THR A 40 17.66 16.19 9.86
CA THR A 40 16.56 16.33 8.91
C THR A 40 16.42 17.78 8.46
N LEU A 41 16.55 18.00 7.14
CA LEU A 41 16.29 19.26 6.47
C LEU A 41 15.08 19.05 5.55
N LEU A 42 13.93 19.66 5.91
CA LEU A 42 12.66 19.45 5.20
C LEU A 42 12.05 20.75 4.69
N SER A 43 11.70 20.82 3.41
CA SER A 43 10.97 21.97 2.86
C SER A 43 11.69 23.30 3.06
N ASN A 44 13.01 23.34 2.85
CA ASN A 44 13.78 24.59 2.91
C ASN A 44 14.19 25.05 1.50
N ASN A 45 14.18 26.35 1.27
CA ASN A 45 14.77 26.92 0.06
C ASN A 45 16.18 27.39 0.38
N PHE A 46 17.19 26.65 -0.10
CA PHE A 46 18.58 26.98 0.17
C PHE A 46 19.08 28.05 -0.79
N THR A 47 19.65 29.12 -0.22
CA THR A 47 20.42 30.08 -1.00
C THR A 47 21.81 29.53 -1.29
N LYS A 48 22.39 28.79 -0.32
CA LYS A 48 23.70 28.14 -0.44
C LYS A 48 23.93 27.05 0.61
N ILE A 49 24.58 25.97 0.19
CA ILE A 49 25.22 24.95 1.04
C ILE A 49 26.66 24.77 0.52
N TYR A 50 27.66 24.87 1.40
CA TYR A 50 29.06 24.71 1.02
C TYR A 50 29.49 23.24 1.15
N ASN A 51 30.46 22.83 0.34
CA ASN A 51 30.94 21.43 0.31
C ASN A 51 31.51 20.94 1.65
N ASP A 52 31.89 21.83 2.55
CA ASP A 52 32.44 21.52 3.87
C ASP A 52 31.49 21.88 5.02
N SER A 53 30.23 22.21 4.71
CA SER A 53 29.19 22.52 5.70
C SER A 53 28.95 21.38 6.69
N PHE A 54 29.17 20.12 6.27
CA PHE A 54 28.95 18.91 7.07
C PHE A 54 30.22 18.29 7.67
N SER A 55 31.35 19.03 7.70
CA SER A 55 32.67 18.48 8.06
C SER A 55 32.77 17.85 9.47
N GLY A 56 31.97 18.29 10.44
CA GLY A 56 31.97 17.74 11.82
C GLY A 56 30.99 16.59 12.06
N LEU A 57 30.26 16.13 11.04
CA LEU A 57 29.16 15.18 11.19
C LEU A 57 29.61 13.71 11.05
N SER A 58 30.80 13.38 11.56
CA SER A 58 31.41 12.05 11.38
C SER A 58 30.63 10.91 12.04
N ASN A 59 29.86 11.16 13.09
CA ASN A 59 29.05 10.16 13.79
C ASN A 59 27.58 10.15 13.35
N LEU A 60 27.20 10.96 12.35
CA LEU A 60 25.84 11.04 11.84
C LEU A 60 25.45 9.67 11.26
N GLU A 61 24.31 9.17 11.69
CA GLU A 61 23.76 7.87 11.28
C GLU A 61 22.61 8.05 10.28
N THR A 62 21.80 9.10 10.44
CA THR A 62 20.67 9.39 9.55
C THR A 62 20.71 10.81 9.02
N LEU A 63 20.61 10.95 7.71
CA LEU A 63 20.49 12.23 7.01
C LEU A 63 19.28 12.22 6.07
N ILE A 64 18.35 13.14 6.30
CA ILE A 64 17.16 13.33 5.49
C ILE A 64 17.19 14.73 4.88
N LEU A 65 17.23 14.79 3.56
CA LEU A 65 17.15 16.00 2.74
C LEU A 65 15.92 15.88 1.83
N LEU A 66 14.80 16.44 2.26
CA LEU A 66 13.55 16.36 1.51
C LEU A 66 12.97 17.72 1.16
N ASN A 67 12.50 17.86 -0.08
CA ASN A 67 11.80 19.03 -0.58
C ASN A 67 12.62 20.31 -0.40
N ASN A 68 13.93 20.21 -0.65
CA ASN A 68 14.82 21.34 -0.53
C ASN A 68 15.19 21.88 -1.90
N GLU A 69 14.79 23.12 -2.16
CA GLU A 69 15.16 23.77 -3.42
C GLU A 69 16.65 24.14 -3.41
N ASN A 70 17.28 24.01 -4.59
CA ASN A 70 18.68 24.38 -4.85
C ASN A 70 19.73 23.59 -4.06
N VAL A 71 19.40 22.38 -3.60
CA VAL A 71 20.38 21.45 -3.01
C VAL A 71 20.96 20.54 -4.09
N LYS A 72 22.29 20.56 -4.18
CA LYS A 72 23.08 19.59 -4.93
C LYS A 72 23.95 18.79 -3.97
N VAL A 73 23.71 17.48 -3.90
CA VAL A 73 24.53 16.55 -3.13
C VAL A 73 25.74 16.17 -3.98
N THR A 74 26.93 16.44 -3.44
CA THR A 74 28.21 16.16 -4.07
C THR A 74 29.02 15.22 -3.18
N LYS A 75 29.98 14.51 -3.75
CA LYS A 75 30.92 13.69 -2.99
C LYS A 75 31.67 14.47 -1.91
N THR A 76 32.05 15.71 -2.19
CA THR A 76 32.75 16.56 -1.21
C THR A 76 31.85 16.92 -0.04
N LEU A 77 30.57 17.25 -0.29
CA LEU A 77 29.58 17.47 0.77
C LEU A 77 29.40 16.25 1.67
N MET A 78 29.37 15.06 1.09
CA MET A 78 29.15 13.79 1.79
C MET A 78 30.43 13.17 2.39
N SER A 79 31.60 13.76 2.15
CA SER A 79 32.90 13.14 2.42
C SER A 79 33.17 12.78 3.88
N HIS A 80 32.56 13.51 4.82
CA HIS A 80 32.80 13.32 6.26
C HIS A 80 31.74 12.42 6.93
N LEU A 81 30.68 12.04 6.22
CA LEU A 81 29.54 11.29 6.77
C LEU A 81 29.77 9.77 6.82
N ILE A 82 30.98 9.34 7.18
CA ILE A 82 31.45 7.95 7.00
C ILE A 82 30.66 6.88 7.80
N ASN A 83 29.95 7.28 8.86
CA ASN A 83 29.12 6.40 9.68
C ASN A 83 27.62 6.45 9.31
N LEU A 84 27.28 7.12 8.20
CA LEU A 84 25.91 7.23 7.74
C LEU A 84 25.35 5.84 7.40
N ARG A 85 24.20 5.52 8.00
CA ARG A 85 23.45 4.26 7.80
C ARG A 85 22.21 4.48 6.95
N GLU A 86 21.54 5.61 7.13
CA GLU A 86 20.33 5.94 6.40
C GLU A 86 20.47 7.28 5.70
N PHE A 87 20.26 7.28 4.39
CA PHE A 87 20.27 8.50 3.58
C PHE A 87 18.98 8.62 2.79
N THR A 88 18.29 9.75 2.96
CA THR A 88 17.12 10.11 2.15
C THR A 88 17.37 11.43 1.45
N LEU A 89 17.15 11.44 0.15
CA LEU A 89 17.20 12.63 -0.70
C LEU A 89 15.95 12.67 -1.56
N GLY A 90 15.26 13.80 -1.67
CA GLY A 90 14.15 13.83 -2.62
C GLY A 90 13.27 15.06 -2.69
N THR A 91 12.70 15.30 -3.87
CA THR A 91 11.90 16.47 -4.25
C THR A 91 12.74 17.73 -4.51
N TYR A 92 13.07 17.94 -5.79
CA TYR A 92 13.83 19.08 -6.35
C TYR A 92 15.35 19.06 -6.15
N GLU A 93 15.89 18.14 -5.36
CA GLU A 93 17.34 17.98 -5.20
C GLU A 93 18.00 17.23 -6.36
N THR A 94 19.32 17.37 -6.41
CA THR A 94 20.20 16.76 -7.41
C THR A 94 21.36 16.06 -6.69
N ILE A 95 21.91 15.00 -7.28
CA ILE A 95 23.01 14.22 -6.69
C ILE A 95 24.01 13.84 -7.78
N ASP A 96 25.30 13.98 -7.50
CA ASP A 96 26.37 13.49 -8.39
C ASP A 96 26.52 11.96 -8.23
N VAL A 97 26.81 11.26 -9.33
CA VAL A 97 26.84 9.79 -9.42
C VAL A 97 27.86 9.11 -8.50
N ASP A 98 28.88 9.81 -7.99
CA ASP A 98 29.89 9.23 -7.09
C ASP A 98 29.73 9.67 -5.64
N SER A 99 28.63 10.36 -5.31
CA SER A 99 28.45 11.02 -4.01
C SER A 99 28.31 10.06 -2.83
N LEU A 100 27.88 8.81 -3.08
CA LEU A 100 27.59 7.84 -2.02
C LEU A 100 28.61 6.68 -1.95
N ASN A 101 29.42 6.47 -2.98
CA ASN A 101 30.21 5.25 -3.16
C ASN A 101 31.22 4.97 -2.02
N HIS A 102 31.62 5.98 -1.25
CA HIS A 102 32.51 5.84 -0.09
C HIS A 102 31.78 5.55 1.23
N LEU A 103 30.44 5.64 1.26
CA LEU A 103 29.62 5.51 2.46
C LEU A 103 29.25 4.03 2.72
N VAL A 104 30.28 3.20 2.87
CA VAL A 104 30.15 1.73 2.99
C VAL A 104 29.32 1.24 4.20
N SER A 105 29.06 2.12 5.16
CA SER A 105 28.19 1.87 6.33
C SER A 105 26.70 1.98 6.01
N LEU A 106 26.32 2.44 4.81
CA LEU A 106 24.92 2.61 4.42
C LEU A 106 24.18 1.28 4.43
N GLU A 107 23.04 1.31 5.10
CA GLU A 107 22.08 0.22 5.24
C GLU A 107 20.79 0.54 4.45
N ALA A 108 20.42 1.83 4.35
CA ALA A 108 19.25 2.26 3.61
C ALA A 108 19.51 3.54 2.79
N VAL A 109 19.07 3.52 1.52
CA VAL A 109 19.08 4.69 0.64
C VAL A 109 17.69 4.88 0.04
N ALA A 110 17.18 6.12 0.13
CA ALA A 110 15.94 6.53 -0.52
C ALA A 110 16.16 7.78 -1.35
N LEU A 111 16.07 7.66 -2.68
CA LEU A 111 16.10 8.78 -3.61
C LEU A 111 14.72 8.93 -4.24
N ILE A 112 14.07 10.07 -3.99
CA ILE A 112 12.64 10.25 -4.28
C ILE A 112 12.42 11.49 -5.14
N GLY A 113 11.87 11.38 -6.34
CA GLY A 113 11.46 12.57 -7.11
C GLY A 113 12.62 13.52 -7.43
N LEU A 114 13.79 12.97 -7.79
CA LEU A 114 14.96 13.77 -8.13
C LEU A 114 14.76 14.52 -9.45
N LYS A 115 15.41 15.68 -9.58
CA LYS A 115 15.28 16.57 -10.74
C LYS A 115 16.01 16.07 -12.00
N HIS A 116 16.80 15.01 -11.90
CA HIS A 116 17.63 14.49 -12.99
C HIS A 116 17.20 13.08 -13.40
N GLU A 117 17.42 12.75 -14.67
CA GLU A 117 17.41 11.37 -15.16
C GLU A 117 18.52 10.61 -14.41
N LEU A 118 18.14 9.73 -13.48
CA LEU A 118 19.05 8.78 -12.82
C LEU A 118 19.45 7.65 -13.79
N SER A 119 19.92 8.02 -14.99
CA SER A 119 20.31 7.07 -16.03
C SER A 119 21.55 6.25 -15.67
N ILE A 120 22.13 6.44 -14.48
CA ILE A 120 23.28 5.67 -13.98
C ILE A 120 23.13 5.33 -12.49
N LEU A 121 22.00 4.70 -12.15
CA LEU A 121 21.77 4.10 -10.83
C LEU A 121 22.95 3.22 -10.37
N GLU A 122 23.59 2.55 -11.34
CA GLU A 122 24.62 1.56 -11.10
C GLU A 122 25.91 2.17 -10.53
N GLU A 123 26.27 3.35 -10.99
CA GLU A 123 27.45 4.07 -10.50
C GLU A 123 27.21 4.62 -9.10
N LEU A 124 25.97 5.01 -8.78
CA LEU A 124 25.61 5.69 -7.54
C LEU A 124 25.61 4.80 -6.30
N LEU A 125 25.28 3.52 -6.43
CA LEU A 125 25.30 2.58 -5.30
C LEU A 125 26.50 1.62 -5.34
N ASN A 126 27.49 1.90 -6.19
CA ASN A 126 28.64 1.01 -6.35
C ASN A 126 29.41 0.85 -5.02
N GLY A 127 29.67 -0.40 -4.62
CA GLY A 127 30.37 -0.75 -3.39
C GLY A 127 29.52 -0.70 -2.11
N LEU A 128 28.23 -0.39 -2.20
CA LEU A 128 27.32 -0.32 -1.04
C LEU A 128 26.68 -1.68 -0.71
N GLU A 129 27.51 -2.70 -0.48
CA GLU A 129 27.07 -4.10 -0.29
C GLU A 129 26.24 -4.33 1.00
N ASN A 130 26.26 -3.38 1.94
CA ASN A 130 25.51 -3.47 3.20
C ASN A 130 24.04 -3.04 3.09
N LEU A 131 23.61 -2.54 1.94
CA LEU A 131 22.24 -2.08 1.73
C LEU A 131 21.23 -3.21 1.97
N ASN A 132 20.31 -2.94 2.88
CA ASN A 132 19.13 -3.76 3.16
C ASN A 132 17.84 -3.11 2.66
N SER A 133 17.86 -1.82 2.34
CA SER A 133 16.71 -1.09 1.81
C SER A 133 17.11 -0.10 0.72
N ILE A 134 16.52 -0.24 -0.47
CA ILE A 134 16.74 0.65 -1.61
C ILE A 134 15.39 1.18 -2.07
N THR A 135 15.27 2.51 -2.15
CA THR A 135 14.09 3.18 -2.70
C THR A 135 14.50 4.17 -3.77
N PHE A 136 13.97 3.98 -4.98
CA PHE A 136 14.13 4.89 -6.12
C PHE A 136 12.78 5.34 -6.63
N SER A 137 11.97 5.97 -5.78
CA SER A 137 10.60 6.31 -6.12
C SER A 137 10.50 7.63 -6.91
N GLY A 138 9.59 7.75 -7.87
CA GLY A 138 9.30 9.08 -8.45
C GLY A 138 10.37 9.63 -9.38
N ASN A 139 11.35 8.83 -9.82
CA ASN A 139 12.51 9.32 -10.58
C ASN A 139 12.34 9.21 -12.10
N GLY A 140 11.13 8.90 -12.57
CA GLY A 140 10.81 8.76 -14.00
C GLY A 140 11.57 7.64 -14.70
N LEU A 141 11.98 6.59 -13.98
CA LEU A 141 12.75 5.48 -14.55
C LEU A 141 11.90 4.69 -15.54
N GLU A 142 12.30 4.67 -16.81
CA GLU A 142 11.64 3.88 -17.87
C GLU A 142 12.28 2.50 -18.06
N ILE A 143 13.62 2.46 -18.01
CA ILE A 143 14.44 1.26 -18.19
C ILE A 143 15.40 1.14 -17.02
N ILE A 144 15.50 -0.05 -16.44
CA ILE A 144 16.43 -0.38 -15.36
C ILE A 144 17.08 -1.72 -15.69
N ASN A 145 18.39 -1.81 -15.44
CA ASN A 145 19.07 -3.09 -15.40
C ASN A 145 18.81 -3.76 -14.04
N PHE A 146 17.86 -4.68 -13.99
CA PHE A 146 17.50 -5.37 -12.75
C PHE A 146 18.63 -6.24 -12.17
N GLU A 147 19.52 -6.75 -13.03
CA GLU A 147 20.66 -7.56 -12.60
C GLU A 147 21.62 -6.78 -11.70
N TYR A 148 21.63 -5.45 -11.79
CA TYR A 148 22.40 -4.61 -10.89
C TYR A 148 22.05 -4.85 -9.41
N PHE A 149 20.78 -5.12 -9.10
CA PHE A 149 20.37 -5.35 -7.71
C PHE A 149 20.91 -6.67 -7.15
N HIS A 150 21.34 -7.61 -8.01
CA HIS A 150 21.76 -8.95 -7.60
C HIS A 150 22.98 -8.93 -6.67
N GLN A 151 23.76 -7.85 -6.65
CA GLN A 151 24.88 -7.69 -5.72
C GLN A 151 24.45 -7.45 -4.27
N PHE A 152 23.24 -6.91 -4.03
CA PHE A 152 22.77 -6.55 -2.69
C PHE A 152 22.18 -7.77 -1.98
N LYS A 153 23.04 -8.70 -1.55
CA LYS A 153 22.66 -9.98 -0.92
C LYS A 153 21.97 -9.83 0.45
N LYS A 154 21.92 -8.61 1.01
CA LYS A 154 21.23 -8.28 2.27
C LYS A 154 19.91 -7.54 2.04
N LEU A 155 19.53 -7.28 0.78
CA LEU A 155 18.38 -6.46 0.43
C LEU A 155 17.08 -7.13 0.93
N ARG A 156 16.34 -6.41 1.77
CA ARG A 156 15.03 -6.79 2.30
C ARG A 156 13.90 -5.96 1.71
N THR A 157 14.19 -4.73 1.29
CA THR A 157 13.19 -3.83 0.72
C THR A 157 13.72 -3.22 -0.58
N LEU A 158 12.96 -3.38 -1.66
CA LEU A 158 13.20 -2.72 -2.93
C LEU A 158 11.92 -1.97 -3.34
N SER A 159 12.03 -0.65 -3.45
CA SER A 159 10.97 0.19 -3.98
C SER A 159 11.40 0.89 -5.26
N LEU A 160 10.64 0.65 -6.33
CA LEU A 160 10.74 1.32 -7.62
C LEU A 160 9.41 2.01 -7.96
N SER A 161 8.65 2.43 -6.95
CA SER A 161 7.32 3.04 -7.14
C SER A 161 7.33 4.38 -7.87
N GLU A 162 6.20 4.77 -8.44
CA GLU A 162 6.02 6.07 -9.11
C GLU A 162 7.08 6.34 -10.20
N ASN A 163 7.52 5.31 -10.91
CA ASN A 163 8.38 5.46 -12.09
C ASN A 163 7.57 5.18 -13.37
N HIS A 164 8.25 4.97 -14.49
CA HIS A 164 7.64 4.73 -15.79
C HIS A 164 7.95 3.33 -16.32
N LEU A 165 8.19 2.36 -15.43
CA LEU A 165 8.52 0.99 -15.83
C LEU A 165 7.32 0.36 -16.54
N THR A 166 7.57 -0.26 -17.69
CA THR A 166 6.52 -0.84 -18.54
C THR A 166 6.41 -2.35 -18.46
N ASN A 167 7.48 -3.03 -18.01
CA ASN A 167 7.55 -4.47 -17.89
C ASN A 167 8.57 -4.90 -16.84
N ILE A 168 8.43 -6.12 -16.33
CA ILE A 168 9.45 -6.78 -15.50
C ILE A 168 9.93 -8.04 -16.24
N PRO A 169 11.21 -8.11 -16.64
CA PRO A 169 11.74 -9.22 -17.43
C PRO A 169 11.95 -10.49 -16.59
N ALA A 170 12.18 -11.61 -17.27
CA ALA A 170 12.58 -12.87 -16.66
C ALA A 170 13.85 -12.67 -15.81
N GLY A 171 13.87 -13.25 -14.60
CA GLY A 171 15.06 -13.25 -13.75
C GLY A 171 15.46 -11.89 -13.17
N ALA A 172 14.59 -10.87 -13.30
CA ALA A 172 14.82 -9.53 -12.74
C ALA A 172 15.32 -9.58 -11.27
N PHE A 173 14.80 -10.52 -10.48
CA PHE A 173 15.08 -10.59 -9.05
C PHE A 173 15.72 -11.91 -8.58
N ASP A 174 16.33 -12.70 -9.47
CA ASP A 174 16.80 -14.07 -9.19
C ASP A 174 17.66 -14.22 -7.92
N GLU A 175 18.55 -13.26 -7.71
CA GLU A 175 19.53 -13.29 -6.63
C GLU A 175 19.04 -12.61 -5.34
N LEU A 176 17.86 -11.97 -5.36
CA LEU A 176 17.29 -11.22 -4.23
C LEU A 176 16.58 -12.13 -3.23
N THR A 177 17.24 -13.21 -2.85
CA THR A 177 16.66 -14.27 -2.01
C THR A 177 16.30 -13.80 -0.60
N THR A 178 16.83 -12.68 -0.13
CA THR A 178 16.50 -12.06 1.18
C THR A 178 15.36 -11.05 1.11
N LEU A 179 14.82 -10.76 -0.08
CA LEU A 179 13.84 -9.70 -0.28
C LEU A 179 12.51 -10.06 0.41
N GLU A 180 11.99 -9.14 1.20
CA GLU A 180 10.72 -9.27 1.93
C GLU A 180 9.64 -8.34 1.38
N ASN A 181 10.04 -7.15 0.91
CA ASN A 181 9.13 -6.10 0.45
C ASN A 181 9.53 -5.66 -0.96
N LEU A 182 8.61 -5.84 -1.91
CA LEU A 182 8.76 -5.39 -3.29
C LEU A 182 7.64 -4.42 -3.64
N ILE A 183 8.02 -3.18 -3.95
CA ILE A 183 7.09 -2.08 -4.19
C ILE A 183 7.31 -1.56 -5.61
N LEU A 184 6.35 -1.83 -6.49
CA LEU A 184 6.33 -1.48 -7.91
C LEU A 184 5.11 -0.60 -8.26
N SER A 185 4.42 -0.08 -7.25
CA SER A 185 3.16 0.65 -7.43
C SER A 185 3.34 1.98 -8.14
N GLY A 186 2.36 2.42 -8.92
CA GLY A 186 2.41 3.70 -9.64
C GLY A 186 3.37 3.68 -10.83
N ASN A 187 3.56 2.53 -11.48
CA ASN A 187 4.32 2.42 -12.73
C ASN A 187 3.36 2.28 -13.93
N GLN A 188 3.91 1.91 -15.10
CA GLN A 188 3.16 1.65 -16.33
C GLN A 188 3.24 0.17 -16.71
N ILE A 189 3.42 -0.72 -15.72
CA ILE A 189 3.70 -2.14 -15.95
C ILE A 189 2.46 -2.77 -16.58
N ALA A 190 2.59 -3.22 -17.82
CA ALA A 190 1.54 -3.92 -18.55
C ALA A 190 1.80 -5.43 -18.65
N SER A 191 3.07 -5.85 -18.54
CA SER A 191 3.46 -7.25 -18.64
C SER A 191 4.47 -7.65 -17.57
N LEU A 192 4.30 -8.87 -17.06
CA LEU A 192 5.21 -9.55 -16.15
C LEU A 192 5.58 -10.88 -16.79
N ASP A 193 6.87 -11.17 -16.94
CA ASP A 193 7.30 -12.48 -17.42
C ASP A 193 6.98 -13.58 -16.38
N HIS A 194 6.72 -14.80 -16.84
CA HIS A 194 6.45 -15.97 -16.01
C HIS A 194 7.57 -16.34 -15.03
N ASN A 195 8.80 -15.87 -15.24
CA ASN A 195 9.94 -16.01 -14.32
C ASN A 195 10.37 -14.67 -13.71
N SER A 196 9.57 -13.60 -13.83
CA SER A 196 9.97 -12.28 -13.33
C SER A 196 10.13 -12.25 -11.81
N PHE A 197 9.37 -13.07 -11.06
CA PHE A 197 9.47 -13.22 -9.61
C PHE A 197 10.25 -14.46 -9.14
N ARG A 198 11.01 -15.10 -10.04
CA ARG A 198 11.86 -16.23 -9.65
C ARG A 198 12.85 -15.79 -8.57
N GLY A 199 13.08 -16.66 -7.57
CA GLY A 199 13.94 -16.38 -6.41
C GLY A 199 13.26 -15.65 -5.25
N LEU A 200 12.07 -15.04 -5.44
CA LEU A 200 11.38 -14.21 -4.45
C LEU A 200 10.58 -14.98 -3.37
N SER A 201 11.08 -16.14 -2.96
CA SER A 201 10.38 -17.01 -2.00
C SER A 201 10.19 -16.39 -0.61
N ASN A 202 10.97 -15.38 -0.24
CA ASN A 202 10.86 -14.67 1.04
C ASN A 202 10.01 -13.40 1.00
N VAL A 203 9.50 -13.01 -0.18
CA VAL A 203 8.65 -11.81 -0.30
C VAL A 203 7.35 -12.04 0.46
N ARG A 204 7.07 -11.11 1.37
CA ARG A 204 5.88 -11.07 2.22
C ARG A 204 4.91 -9.98 1.79
N ASN A 205 5.42 -8.89 1.24
CA ASN A 205 4.63 -7.74 0.81
C ASN A 205 4.95 -7.40 -0.64
N LEU A 206 3.98 -7.59 -1.53
CA LEU A 206 4.05 -7.21 -2.92
C LEU A 206 3.01 -6.13 -3.21
N GLN A 207 3.49 -4.95 -3.61
CA GLN A 207 2.67 -3.81 -3.96
C GLN A 207 2.86 -3.45 -5.44
N ILE A 208 1.87 -3.70 -6.27
CA ILE A 208 1.90 -3.42 -7.71
C ILE A 208 0.65 -2.66 -8.16
N SER A 209 0.03 -1.93 -7.23
CA SER A 209 -1.15 -1.11 -7.50
C SER A 209 -0.85 0.03 -8.47
N ARG A 210 -1.88 0.58 -9.11
CA ARG A 210 -1.76 1.67 -10.10
C ARG A 210 -0.76 1.34 -11.21
N ASN A 211 -1.00 0.23 -11.90
CA ASN A 211 -0.25 -0.20 -13.08
C ASN A 211 -1.24 -0.49 -14.23
N LEU A 212 -0.77 -1.13 -15.32
CA LEU A 212 -1.54 -1.42 -16.53
C LEU A 212 -1.77 -2.93 -16.73
N ILE A 213 -1.70 -3.72 -15.65
CA ILE A 213 -1.86 -5.17 -15.72
C ILE A 213 -3.31 -5.54 -15.99
N THR A 214 -3.54 -6.35 -17.02
CA THR A 214 -4.88 -6.82 -17.43
C THR A 214 -5.09 -8.31 -17.21
N ASP A 215 -4.09 -9.14 -17.53
CA ASP A 215 -4.15 -10.59 -17.47
C ASP A 215 -3.40 -11.14 -16.25
N LEU A 216 -4.08 -11.99 -15.47
CA LEU A 216 -3.50 -12.63 -14.30
C LEU A 216 -3.12 -14.11 -14.53
N ASN A 217 -3.49 -14.70 -15.67
CA ASN A 217 -3.33 -16.15 -15.91
C ASN A 217 -1.85 -16.59 -15.98
N SER A 218 -0.97 -15.70 -16.42
CA SER A 218 0.46 -15.97 -16.61
C SER A 218 1.33 -15.40 -15.48
N LEU A 219 0.72 -14.92 -14.40
CA LEU A 219 1.48 -14.26 -13.34
C LEU A 219 2.32 -15.24 -12.52
N PRO A 220 3.55 -14.85 -12.16
CA PRO A 220 4.53 -15.73 -11.53
C PRO A 220 4.34 -15.88 -10.01
N PHE A 221 3.09 -15.95 -9.53
CA PHE A 221 2.79 -16.02 -8.09
C PHE A 221 3.23 -17.32 -7.42
N SER A 222 3.46 -18.39 -8.19
CA SER A 222 4.01 -19.66 -7.69
C SER A 222 5.39 -19.49 -7.03
N HIS A 223 6.13 -18.42 -7.33
CA HIS A 223 7.40 -18.11 -6.68
C HIS A 223 7.24 -17.38 -5.33
N LEU A 224 6.07 -16.81 -5.04
CA LEU A 224 5.80 -15.96 -3.87
C LEU A 224 5.16 -16.76 -2.71
N ILE A 225 5.77 -17.87 -2.34
CA ILE A 225 5.18 -18.86 -1.39
C ILE A 225 4.96 -18.32 0.04
N ASN A 226 5.70 -17.28 0.44
CA ASN A 226 5.58 -16.63 1.76
C ASN A 226 4.85 -15.28 1.70
N MET A 227 4.15 -14.98 0.61
CA MET A 227 3.37 -13.75 0.47
C MET A 227 2.29 -13.68 1.55
N ILE A 228 2.20 -12.51 2.20
CA ILE A 228 1.22 -12.19 3.24
C ILE A 228 0.29 -11.08 2.74
N HIS A 229 0.86 -10.05 2.12
CA HIS A 229 0.13 -8.90 1.62
C HIS A 229 0.35 -8.74 0.12
N LEU A 230 -0.77 -8.65 -0.59
CA LEU A 230 -0.81 -8.39 -2.01
C LEU A 230 -1.72 -7.19 -2.31
N ASP A 231 -1.17 -6.20 -3.00
CA ASP A 231 -1.94 -5.06 -3.52
C ASP A 231 -1.81 -4.94 -5.04
N PHE A 232 -2.90 -5.25 -5.74
CA PHE A 232 -3.09 -5.10 -7.19
C PHE A 232 -4.10 -4.00 -7.54
N SER A 233 -4.56 -3.23 -6.55
CA SER A 233 -5.60 -2.22 -6.74
C SER A 233 -5.27 -1.24 -7.87
N LEU A 234 -6.30 -0.69 -8.51
CA LEU A 234 -6.14 0.28 -9.59
C LEU A 234 -5.33 -0.25 -10.80
N ASN A 235 -5.40 -1.57 -11.07
CA ASN A 235 -5.01 -2.17 -12.34
C ASN A 235 -6.25 -2.51 -13.18
N PRO A 236 -6.20 -2.44 -14.52
CA PRO A 236 -7.33 -2.76 -15.40
C PRO A 236 -7.62 -4.27 -15.54
N ILE A 237 -7.62 -5.01 -14.44
CA ILE A 237 -7.91 -6.45 -14.36
C ILE A 237 -9.41 -6.68 -14.52
N GLU A 238 -9.80 -7.59 -15.41
CA GLU A 238 -11.21 -7.89 -15.70
C GLU A 238 -11.72 -9.19 -15.06
N MET A 239 -10.83 -10.13 -14.74
CA MET A 239 -11.16 -11.45 -14.20
C MET A 239 -10.10 -11.95 -13.22
N LEU A 240 -10.53 -12.64 -12.16
CA LEU A 240 -9.63 -13.42 -11.28
C LEU A 240 -9.75 -14.93 -11.60
N PRO A 241 -8.68 -15.59 -12.08
CA PRO A 241 -8.73 -17.00 -12.46
C PRO A 241 -8.58 -17.95 -11.26
N SER A 242 -9.17 -19.15 -11.37
CA SER A 242 -9.33 -20.11 -10.27
C SER A 242 -8.04 -20.60 -9.60
N GLN A 243 -6.92 -20.63 -10.34
CA GLN A 243 -5.61 -21.10 -9.84
C GLN A 243 -4.66 -19.97 -9.43
N LEU A 244 -5.13 -18.71 -9.42
CA LEU A 244 -4.28 -17.54 -9.18
C LEU A 244 -3.46 -17.64 -7.89
N PHE A 245 -4.04 -18.22 -6.83
CA PHE A 245 -3.43 -18.28 -5.49
C PHE A 245 -3.14 -19.69 -4.99
N GLU A 246 -2.95 -20.66 -5.89
CA GLU A 246 -2.77 -22.08 -5.51
C GLU A 246 -1.60 -22.29 -4.53
N ASP A 247 -0.51 -21.54 -4.71
CA ASP A 247 0.72 -21.65 -3.91
C ASP A 247 0.82 -20.64 -2.74
N ASN A 248 -0.02 -19.60 -2.71
CA ASN A 248 0.15 -18.46 -1.79
C ASN A 248 -0.61 -18.62 -0.46
N LYS A 249 -0.45 -19.78 0.19
CA LYS A 249 -1.21 -20.21 1.39
C LYS A 249 -1.02 -19.32 2.62
N ASN A 250 -0.02 -18.44 2.61
CA ASN A 250 0.27 -17.50 3.68
C ASN A 250 -0.42 -16.14 3.53
N SER A 251 -1.17 -15.92 2.43
CA SER A 251 -1.78 -14.61 2.17
C SER A 251 -2.86 -14.29 3.21
N GLU A 252 -2.73 -13.13 3.84
CA GLU A 252 -3.65 -12.61 4.84
C GLU A 252 -4.43 -11.40 4.31
N PHE A 253 -3.84 -10.62 3.39
CA PHE A 253 -4.42 -9.38 2.86
C PHE A 253 -4.35 -9.38 1.34
N LEU A 254 -5.52 -9.36 0.69
CA LEU A 254 -5.63 -9.22 -0.76
C LEU A 254 -6.44 -7.97 -1.11
N ASN A 255 -5.83 -7.07 -1.88
CA ASN A 255 -6.44 -5.83 -2.35
C ASN A 255 -6.53 -5.78 -3.88
N PHE A 256 -7.76 -5.79 -4.39
CA PHE A 256 -8.13 -5.67 -5.80
C PHE A 256 -9.13 -4.52 -6.02
N ASN A 257 -9.09 -3.51 -5.14
CA ASN A 257 -9.97 -2.36 -5.24
C ASN A 257 -9.74 -1.57 -6.52
N GLY A 258 -10.79 -0.99 -7.10
CA GLY A 258 -10.65 -0.08 -8.24
C GLY A 258 -10.11 -0.76 -9.49
N CYS A 259 -10.24 -2.08 -9.58
CA CYS A 259 -9.97 -2.82 -10.80
C CYS A 259 -11.20 -2.77 -11.73
N LYS A 260 -11.18 -3.55 -12.81
CA LYS A 260 -12.33 -3.68 -13.74
C LYS A 260 -13.01 -5.03 -13.60
N ILE A 261 -12.84 -5.70 -12.46
CA ILE A 261 -13.20 -7.11 -12.29
C ILE A 261 -14.70 -7.26 -12.46
N SER A 262 -15.09 -8.01 -13.48
CA SER A 262 -16.49 -8.31 -13.79
C SER A 262 -16.86 -9.75 -13.44
N GLU A 263 -15.86 -10.63 -13.36
CA GLU A 263 -16.03 -12.05 -13.09
C GLU A 263 -14.98 -12.56 -12.09
N LEU A 264 -15.45 -13.38 -11.15
CA LEU A 264 -14.61 -14.24 -10.31
C LEU A 264 -14.80 -15.68 -10.76
N GLN A 265 -13.73 -16.38 -11.10
CA GLN A 265 -13.85 -17.81 -11.34
C GLN A 265 -14.15 -18.57 -10.03
N SER A 266 -14.86 -19.69 -10.14
CA SER A 266 -15.18 -20.53 -8.99
C SER A 266 -13.91 -21.01 -8.29
N ASN A 267 -13.94 -21.07 -6.95
CA ASN A 267 -12.83 -21.50 -6.09
C ASN A 267 -11.56 -20.63 -6.12
N VAL A 268 -11.57 -19.43 -6.71
CA VAL A 268 -10.37 -18.58 -6.83
C VAL A 268 -9.66 -18.29 -5.49
N PHE A 269 -10.41 -18.24 -4.37
CA PHE A 269 -9.84 -18.00 -3.04
C PHE A 269 -9.73 -19.27 -2.16
N LYS A 270 -10.05 -20.46 -2.69
CA LYS A 270 -10.15 -21.71 -1.89
C LYS A 270 -8.86 -22.09 -1.17
N SER A 271 -7.70 -21.76 -1.75
CA SER A 271 -6.38 -22.13 -1.20
C SER A 271 -5.81 -21.11 -0.22
N LEU A 272 -6.65 -20.26 0.39
CA LEU A 272 -6.22 -19.16 1.25
C LEU A 272 -6.71 -19.30 2.70
N PRO A 273 -6.19 -20.27 3.47
CA PRO A 273 -6.68 -20.58 4.81
C PRO A 273 -6.41 -19.47 5.84
N LYS A 274 -5.47 -18.56 5.55
CA LYS A 274 -5.10 -17.44 6.43
C LYS A 274 -5.71 -16.11 6.00
N LEU A 275 -6.51 -16.09 4.93
CA LEU A 275 -7.04 -14.83 4.40
C LEU A 275 -7.89 -14.14 5.45
N PHE A 276 -7.41 -12.99 5.91
CA PHE A 276 -8.02 -12.19 6.95
C PHE A 276 -8.87 -11.07 6.35
N GLN A 277 -8.38 -10.46 5.27
CA GLN A 277 -9.00 -9.32 4.62
C GLN A 277 -9.00 -9.45 3.10
N LEU A 278 -10.19 -9.31 2.51
CA LEU A 278 -10.38 -9.29 1.07
C LEU A 278 -11.10 -8.01 0.64
N ALA A 279 -10.45 -7.24 -0.22
CA ALA A 279 -10.99 -5.98 -0.75
C ALA A 279 -11.16 -6.05 -2.27
N LEU A 280 -12.41 -5.94 -2.72
CA LEU A 280 -12.86 -6.01 -4.10
C LEU A 280 -13.79 -4.82 -4.44
N SER A 281 -13.70 -3.72 -3.68
CA SER A 281 -14.53 -2.54 -3.89
C SER A 281 -14.22 -1.82 -5.21
N ASN A 282 -15.16 -1.04 -5.72
CA ASN A 282 -14.98 -0.24 -6.94
C ASN A 282 -14.64 -1.13 -8.16
N ASN A 283 -15.39 -2.19 -8.37
CA ASN A 283 -15.23 -3.14 -9.49
C ASN A 283 -16.55 -3.24 -10.29
N ASN A 284 -16.63 -4.19 -11.23
CA ASN A 284 -17.77 -4.42 -12.11
C ASN A 284 -18.56 -5.70 -11.79
N LEU A 285 -18.40 -6.27 -10.59
CA LEU A 285 -19.03 -7.55 -10.23
C LEU A 285 -20.55 -7.41 -10.26
N SER A 286 -21.22 -8.22 -11.07
CA SER A 286 -22.69 -8.23 -11.17
C SER A 286 -23.34 -9.36 -10.37
N THR A 287 -22.58 -10.42 -10.12
CA THR A 287 -22.94 -11.59 -9.32
C THR A 287 -21.74 -12.06 -8.52
N LEU A 288 -22.00 -12.82 -7.45
CA LEU A 288 -20.97 -13.60 -6.77
C LEU A 288 -21.04 -15.03 -7.30
N SER A 289 -19.94 -15.53 -7.88
CA SER A 289 -19.91 -16.87 -8.47
C SER A 289 -20.03 -17.95 -7.39
N ALA A 290 -20.62 -19.08 -7.75
CA ALA A 290 -20.76 -20.21 -6.84
C ALA A 290 -19.38 -20.68 -6.36
N ASP A 291 -19.32 -20.99 -5.07
CA ASP A 291 -18.12 -21.48 -4.39
C ASP A 291 -16.89 -20.55 -4.42
N SER A 292 -17.05 -19.26 -4.75
CA SER A 292 -15.90 -18.33 -4.77
C SER A 292 -15.33 -18.04 -3.39
N PHE A 293 -16.17 -18.12 -2.34
CA PHE A 293 -15.81 -17.79 -0.95
C PHE A 293 -16.06 -18.98 -0.02
N ILE A 294 -15.79 -20.19 -0.49
CA ILE A 294 -15.74 -21.38 0.37
C ILE A 294 -14.38 -21.46 1.07
N ASP A 295 -14.37 -22.04 2.26
CA ASP A 295 -13.14 -22.36 3.01
C ASP A 295 -12.22 -21.15 3.30
N LEU A 296 -12.81 -20.03 3.74
CA LEU A 296 -12.09 -18.86 4.24
C LEU A 296 -12.27 -18.72 5.78
N PRO A 297 -11.68 -19.62 6.60
CA PRO A 297 -11.98 -19.72 8.03
C PRO A 297 -11.50 -18.50 8.83
N GLU A 298 -10.47 -17.80 8.34
CA GLU A 298 -9.88 -16.63 8.99
C GLU A 298 -10.42 -15.29 8.49
N LEU A 299 -11.37 -15.28 7.54
CA LEU A 299 -11.84 -14.03 6.95
C LEU A 299 -12.64 -13.22 7.96
N VAL A 300 -12.17 -12.00 8.24
CA VAL A 300 -12.78 -11.07 9.20
C VAL A 300 -13.39 -9.87 8.48
N TYR A 301 -12.74 -9.37 7.43
CA TYR A 301 -13.19 -8.21 6.68
C TYR A 301 -13.36 -8.54 5.20
N PHE A 302 -14.59 -8.35 4.70
CA PHE A 302 -14.89 -8.50 3.29
C PHE A 302 -15.55 -7.23 2.73
N ASN A 303 -14.97 -6.66 1.68
CA ASN A 303 -15.48 -5.45 1.06
C ASN A 303 -15.68 -5.63 -0.44
N ILE A 304 -16.92 -5.44 -0.88
CA ILE A 304 -17.37 -5.43 -2.28
C ILE A 304 -18.20 -4.16 -2.56
N GLU A 305 -17.98 -3.09 -1.80
CA GLU A 305 -18.60 -1.77 -1.99
C GLU A 305 -18.41 -1.28 -3.44
N ASN A 306 -19.39 -0.56 -3.97
CA ASN A 306 -19.34 0.05 -5.30
C ASN A 306 -19.05 -0.97 -6.41
N ASN A 307 -19.92 -1.97 -6.50
CA ASN A 307 -19.98 -2.95 -7.57
C ASN A 307 -21.38 -2.89 -8.24
N LYS A 308 -21.73 -3.89 -9.05
CA LYS A 308 -23.02 -3.99 -9.76
C LYS A 308 -23.85 -5.17 -9.26
N ILE A 309 -23.63 -5.62 -8.03
CA ILE A 309 -24.23 -6.85 -7.51
C ILE A 309 -25.73 -6.66 -7.36
N THR A 310 -26.50 -7.54 -7.99
CA THR A 310 -27.97 -7.45 -8.00
C THR A 310 -28.64 -8.39 -7.00
N ARG A 311 -27.96 -9.49 -6.62
CA ARG A 311 -28.50 -10.52 -5.72
C ARG A 311 -27.41 -11.11 -4.83
N LEU A 312 -27.78 -11.46 -3.61
CA LEU A 312 -26.94 -12.21 -2.69
C LEU A 312 -27.48 -13.63 -2.52
N ASN A 313 -26.70 -14.60 -2.99
CA ASN A 313 -27.01 -16.02 -2.92
C ASN A 313 -26.03 -16.72 -1.97
N SER A 314 -26.54 -17.68 -1.22
CA SER A 314 -25.80 -18.45 -0.21
C SER A 314 -24.84 -19.47 -0.82
N ASN A 315 -24.98 -19.81 -2.10
CA ASN A 315 -24.11 -20.76 -2.83
C ASN A 315 -22.70 -20.20 -3.12
N ALA A 316 -22.50 -18.89 -3.05
CA ALA A 316 -21.17 -18.29 -3.20
C ALA A 316 -20.31 -18.49 -1.93
N PHE A 317 -20.93 -18.81 -0.80
CA PHE A 317 -20.30 -18.77 0.52
C PHE A 317 -20.36 -20.12 1.26
N GLY A 318 -19.21 -20.51 1.80
CA GLY A 318 -19.15 -21.42 2.94
C GLY A 318 -19.68 -20.73 4.21
N THR A 319 -19.63 -21.44 5.34
CA THR A 319 -19.85 -20.77 6.65
C THR A 319 -18.58 -20.02 7.02
N LEU A 320 -18.65 -18.68 7.09
CA LEU A 320 -17.52 -17.84 7.47
C LEU A 320 -17.65 -17.49 8.95
N GLU A 321 -17.09 -18.35 9.81
CA GLU A 321 -17.28 -18.26 11.27
C GLU A 321 -16.67 -17.01 11.91
N LYS A 322 -15.65 -16.41 11.27
CA LYS A 322 -14.93 -15.23 11.80
C LYS A 322 -15.32 -13.92 11.12
N LEU A 323 -16.18 -13.96 10.10
CA LEU A 323 -16.54 -12.75 9.37
C LEU A 323 -17.23 -11.76 10.31
N TRP A 324 -16.57 -10.62 10.52
CA TRP A 324 -17.00 -9.58 11.44
C TRP A 324 -17.62 -8.39 10.72
N THR A 325 -17.00 -8.01 9.60
CA THR A 325 -17.41 -6.88 8.78
C THR A 325 -17.64 -7.31 7.33
N PHE A 326 -18.82 -7.00 6.81
CA PHE A 326 -19.15 -7.18 5.41
C PHE A 326 -19.73 -5.89 4.81
N ASP A 327 -19.02 -5.32 3.83
CA ASP A 327 -19.40 -4.09 3.16
C ASP A 327 -19.85 -4.35 1.73
N ILE A 328 -21.11 -4.04 1.43
CA ILE A 328 -21.73 -4.14 0.10
C ILE A 328 -22.40 -2.82 -0.29
N ARG A 329 -21.97 -1.69 0.29
CA ARG A 329 -22.54 -0.38 -0.04
C ARG A 329 -22.47 -0.08 -1.53
N SER A 330 -23.35 0.79 -2.00
CA SER A 330 -23.36 1.30 -3.38
C SER A 330 -23.35 0.19 -4.43
N ASN A 331 -24.15 -0.86 -4.23
CA ASN A 331 -24.40 -1.92 -5.20
C ASN A 331 -25.81 -1.76 -5.81
N GLN A 332 -26.27 -2.75 -6.57
CA GLN A 332 -27.60 -2.76 -7.21
C GLN A 332 -28.51 -3.83 -6.59
N LEU A 333 -28.29 -4.15 -5.31
CA LEU A 333 -28.91 -5.28 -4.65
C LEU A 333 -30.43 -5.09 -4.55
N ASP A 334 -31.16 -6.05 -5.09
CA ASP A 334 -32.61 -6.07 -5.17
C ASP A 334 -33.20 -7.26 -4.40
N GLU A 335 -32.44 -8.36 -4.26
CA GLU A 335 -32.88 -9.60 -3.61
C GLU A 335 -31.77 -10.20 -2.74
N ILE A 336 -32.14 -10.74 -1.57
CA ILE A 336 -31.25 -11.53 -0.70
C ILE A 336 -31.91 -12.88 -0.44
N GLU A 337 -31.18 -13.97 -0.63
CA GLU A 337 -31.67 -15.31 -0.33
C GLU A 337 -32.03 -15.46 1.16
N PRO A 338 -33.22 -16.02 1.51
CA PRO A 338 -33.57 -16.34 2.89
C PRO A 338 -32.50 -17.22 3.56
N GLY A 339 -32.10 -16.84 4.76
CA GLY A 339 -31.04 -17.54 5.49
C GLY A 339 -29.62 -17.21 5.02
N PHE A 340 -29.41 -16.27 4.09
CA PHE A 340 -28.08 -15.80 3.67
C PHE A 340 -27.16 -15.49 4.85
N PHE A 341 -27.66 -14.75 5.85
CA PHE A 341 -26.89 -14.36 7.03
C PHE A 341 -26.55 -15.52 7.97
N ASN A 342 -27.17 -16.70 7.83
CA ASN A 342 -26.82 -17.88 8.62
C ASN A 342 -25.41 -18.39 8.29
N LYS A 343 -24.87 -18.00 7.13
CA LYS A 343 -23.48 -18.25 6.75
C LYS A 343 -22.46 -17.45 7.59
N PHE A 344 -22.90 -16.41 8.31
CA PHE A 344 -22.02 -15.46 9.01
C PHE A 344 -22.44 -15.31 10.49
N PRO A 345 -22.22 -16.32 11.33
CA PRO A 345 -22.74 -16.36 12.71
C PRO A 345 -22.14 -15.28 13.63
N ARG A 346 -20.98 -14.70 13.29
CA ARG A 346 -20.30 -13.64 14.06
C ARG A 346 -20.32 -12.27 13.39
N LEU A 347 -21.12 -12.09 12.34
CA LEU A 347 -21.21 -10.82 11.63
C LEU A 347 -21.75 -9.73 12.55
N ALA A 348 -20.91 -8.74 12.84
CA ALA A 348 -21.24 -7.63 13.73
C ALA A 348 -21.55 -6.33 12.97
N SER A 349 -20.89 -6.13 11.83
CA SER A 349 -21.07 -4.95 10.99
C SER A 349 -21.39 -5.37 9.56
N PHE A 350 -22.58 -4.98 9.09
CA PHE A 350 -22.99 -5.12 7.70
C PHE A 350 -23.36 -3.75 7.17
N TYR A 351 -22.69 -3.32 6.11
CA TYR A 351 -22.93 -2.03 5.46
C TYR A 351 -23.61 -2.26 4.11
N GLY A 352 -24.86 -1.83 3.99
CA GLY A 352 -25.74 -2.12 2.83
C GLY A 352 -26.31 -0.89 2.14
N GLU A 353 -25.93 0.31 2.56
CA GLU A 353 -26.44 1.57 2.04
C GLU A 353 -26.24 1.74 0.54
N GLY A 354 -27.15 2.44 -0.13
CA GLY A 354 -27.04 2.71 -1.57
C GLY A 354 -27.42 1.52 -2.46
N ASN A 355 -28.11 0.51 -1.91
CA ASN A 355 -28.71 -0.59 -2.66
C ASN A 355 -30.22 -0.37 -2.89
N ILE A 356 -30.82 -1.07 -3.87
CA ILE A 356 -32.21 -0.85 -4.32
C ILE A 356 -33.22 -1.26 -3.25
N CYS A 357 -33.08 -2.48 -2.72
CA CYS A 357 -34.04 -3.04 -1.76
C CYS A 357 -33.75 -2.62 -0.30
N VAL A 358 -32.71 -1.82 -0.08
CA VAL A 358 -32.28 -1.33 1.24
C VAL A 358 -32.84 0.08 1.46
N ARG A 359 -33.85 0.20 2.34
CA ARG A 359 -34.64 1.43 2.51
C ARG A 359 -34.00 2.51 3.40
N GLU A 360 -32.99 2.17 4.21
CA GLU A 360 -32.38 3.09 5.20
C GLU A 360 -30.84 3.04 5.20
N THR A 361 -30.20 4.03 5.84
CA THR A 361 -28.76 4.09 6.06
C THR A 361 -28.34 3.02 7.09
N ILE A 362 -28.06 1.81 6.64
CA ILE A 362 -27.68 0.67 7.48
C ILE A 362 -26.18 0.68 7.83
N SER A 363 -25.80 1.44 8.86
CA SER A 363 -24.49 1.30 9.52
C SER A 363 -24.72 0.63 10.87
N PHE A 364 -24.74 -0.71 10.90
CA PHE A 364 -24.81 -1.45 12.16
C PHE A 364 -23.46 -1.41 12.87
N VAL A 365 -23.34 -0.50 13.84
CA VAL A 365 -22.23 -0.51 14.81
C VAL A 365 -22.78 -1.02 16.14
N TYR A 366 -22.47 -2.28 16.42
CA TYR A 366 -22.72 -3.03 17.65
C TYR A 366 -24.19 -3.25 18.09
N ASN A 367 -24.52 -4.55 18.13
CA ASN A 367 -25.28 -5.19 19.20
C ASN A 367 -26.70 -4.67 19.44
N ILE A 368 -27.58 -4.77 18.44
CA ILE A 368 -29.02 -4.84 18.68
C ILE A 368 -29.59 -5.87 17.70
N ASP A 369 -30.46 -6.75 18.22
CA ASP A 369 -31.57 -7.40 17.50
C ASP A 369 -32.45 -6.35 16.78
N PHE A 370 -31.87 -5.47 15.96
CA PHE A 370 -32.60 -4.71 14.98
C PHE A 370 -32.77 -5.64 13.80
N ASP A 371 -33.93 -6.28 13.82
CA ASP A 371 -34.43 -7.28 12.90
C ASP A 371 -33.77 -7.17 11.53
N LYS A 372 -32.80 -8.06 11.23
CA LYS A 372 -32.28 -8.26 9.88
C LYS A 372 -33.46 -8.43 8.91
N GLU A 373 -34.57 -9.00 9.39
CA GLU A 373 -35.83 -9.10 8.65
C GLU A 373 -36.44 -7.75 8.31
N ASN A 374 -36.41 -6.74 9.17
CA ASN A 374 -37.03 -5.44 8.88
C ASN A 374 -36.20 -4.60 7.92
N ALA A 375 -34.88 -4.53 8.13
CA ALA A 375 -33.98 -3.72 7.29
C ALA A 375 -33.85 -4.26 5.85
N PHE A 376 -33.97 -5.58 5.69
CA PHE A 376 -33.95 -6.27 4.40
C PHE A 376 -35.31 -6.86 4.01
N SER A 377 -36.40 -6.45 4.67
CA SER A 377 -37.76 -6.98 4.44
C SER A 377 -38.16 -6.91 2.97
N THR A 378 -37.83 -5.79 2.30
CA THR A 378 -38.07 -5.60 0.87
C THR A 378 -37.20 -6.54 0.02
N CYS A 379 -35.94 -6.77 0.41
CA CYS A 379 -35.05 -7.71 -0.29
C CYS A 379 -35.56 -9.16 -0.20
N PHE A 380 -36.00 -9.60 0.98
CA PHE A 380 -36.56 -10.95 1.17
C PHE A 380 -37.91 -11.13 0.48
N TYR A 381 -38.75 -10.10 0.49
CA TYR A 381 -40.02 -10.10 -0.22
C TYR A 381 -39.80 -10.23 -1.74
N ASN A 382 -38.90 -9.42 -2.32
CA ASN A 382 -38.57 -9.48 -3.75
C ASN A 382 -38.08 -10.88 -4.15
N TRP A 383 -37.31 -11.55 -3.28
CA TRP A 383 -36.89 -12.94 -3.50
C TRP A 383 -38.08 -13.92 -3.54
N GLN A 384 -38.98 -13.85 -2.55
CA GLN A 384 -40.10 -14.82 -2.43
C GLN A 384 -41.13 -14.71 -3.56
N PHE A 385 -41.40 -13.50 -4.04
CA PHE A 385 -42.53 -13.23 -4.95
C PHE A 385 -42.12 -12.92 -6.39
N GLY A 386 -40.82 -12.83 -6.69
CA GLY A 386 -40.33 -12.37 -7.99
C GLY A 386 -40.64 -10.89 -8.22
N LYS A 387 -39.89 -10.24 -9.11
CA LYS A 387 -39.84 -8.77 -9.34
C LYS A 387 -41.17 -8.05 -9.69
N THR A 388 -42.32 -8.72 -9.64
CA THR A 388 -43.59 -8.24 -10.20
C THR A 388 -44.56 -7.58 -9.21
N THR A 389 -44.21 -7.36 -7.94
CA THR A 389 -45.15 -6.71 -7.01
C THR A 389 -44.55 -5.53 -6.26
N THR A 390 -45.10 -4.34 -6.53
CA THR A 390 -44.99 -3.17 -5.67
C THR A 390 -45.53 -3.51 -4.28
N ILE A 391 -44.68 -3.50 -3.25
CA ILE A 391 -45.11 -3.73 -1.87
C ILE A 391 -46.11 -2.63 -1.47
N PRO A 392 -47.30 -2.96 -0.93
CA PRO A 392 -48.23 -1.96 -0.40
C PRO A 392 -47.58 -1.23 0.76
N THR A 393 -47.55 0.10 0.70
CA THR A 393 -47.17 0.98 1.81
C THR A 393 -48.19 0.84 2.94
N THR A 394 -48.03 -0.16 3.79
CA THR A 394 -48.82 -0.26 5.02
C THR A 394 -48.14 0.53 6.12
N THR A 395 -48.92 1.44 6.66
CA THR A 395 -48.64 2.47 7.64
C THR A 395 -48.57 1.89 9.04
N SER A 396 -47.43 2.02 9.72
CA SER A 396 -47.38 2.42 11.14
C SER A 396 -45.92 2.61 11.57
N LYS A 397 -45.48 3.87 11.58
CA LYS A 397 -44.26 4.29 12.30
C LYS A 397 -44.52 4.18 13.81
N PRO A 398 -43.65 3.56 14.62
CA PRO A 398 -43.37 4.09 15.94
C PRO A 398 -42.41 5.27 15.80
N ALA A 399 -42.79 6.41 16.37
CA ALA A 399 -41.96 7.60 16.41
C ALA A 399 -40.72 7.36 17.27
N ILE A 400 -39.52 7.53 16.72
CA ILE A 400 -38.29 7.72 17.49
C ILE A 400 -37.54 8.91 16.90
N THR A 401 -37.14 9.79 17.81
CA THR A 401 -36.64 11.14 17.63
C THR A 401 -35.37 11.23 16.79
N THR A 402 -35.43 12.08 15.76
CA THR A 402 -34.29 12.54 14.97
C THR A 402 -33.36 13.38 15.84
N ASN A 403 -32.09 12.99 15.96
CA ASN A 403 -31.03 13.96 16.17
C ASN A 403 -30.28 14.14 14.86
N ALA A 404 -30.39 15.36 14.35
CA ALA A 404 -29.68 15.83 13.17
C ALA A 404 -28.18 15.95 13.47
N ALA A 405 -27.37 15.27 12.66
CA ALA A 405 -26.01 15.71 12.35
C ALA A 405 -25.82 15.53 10.85
N THR A 406 -26.02 16.64 10.14
CA THR A 406 -25.85 16.79 8.70
C THR A 406 -24.38 16.70 8.29
N ASN A 407 -24.14 15.95 7.21
CA ASN A 407 -23.16 16.20 6.14
C ASN A 407 -21.77 16.70 6.55
N THR A 408 -20.80 15.77 6.59
CA THR A 408 -19.40 15.96 6.13
C THR A 408 -18.64 14.64 6.32
N LEU A 409 -18.93 13.62 5.52
CA LEU A 409 -18.22 12.33 5.56
C LEU A 409 -18.27 11.65 4.18
N HIS A 410 -17.76 12.34 3.15
CA HIS A 410 -17.65 11.75 1.80
C HIS A 410 -16.21 11.70 1.26
N SER A 411 -15.19 11.93 2.09
CA SER A 411 -13.79 11.82 1.63
C SER A 411 -12.75 11.42 2.69
N ILE A 412 -13.16 10.92 3.87
CA ILE A 412 -12.21 10.66 4.98
C ILE A 412 -12.23 9.20 5.50
N SER A 413 -13.22 8.35 5.17
CA SER A 413 -13.30 7.00 5.79
C SER A 413 -12.35 5.95 5.18
N SER A 414 -11.95 6.09 3.92
CA SER A 414 -11.04 5.14 3.27
C SER A 414 -9.55 5.39 3.59
N ALA A 415 -9.17 6.63 3.91
CA ALA A 415 -7.80 6.96 4.32
C ALA A 415 -7.53 6.61 5.79
N VAL A 416 -8.52 6.75 6.69
CA VAL A 416 -8.33 6.51 8.14
C VAL A 416 -8.29 5.02 8.50
N ALA A 417 -8.97 4.16 7.74
CA ALA A 417 -8.87 2.71 7.95
C ALA A 417 -7.53 2.10 7.45
N ILE A 418 -6.95 2.68 6.38
CA ILE A 418 -5.67 2.23 5.81
C ILE A 418 -4.47 2.81 6.59
N LEU A 419 -4.56 4.07 7.06
CA LEU A 419 -3.55 4.66 7.96
C LEU A 419 -3.54 4.00 9.36
N GLY A 420 -4.69 3.59 9.90
CA GLY A 420 -4.76 2.95 11.21
C GLY A 420 -4.06 1.59 11.29
N VAL A 421 -4.03 0.83 10.19
CA VAL A 421 -3.41 -0.50 10.13
C VAL A 421 -1.92 -0.43 9.74
N ILE A 422 -1.54 0.51 8.87
CA ILE A 422 -0.12 0.74 8.50
C ILE A 422 0.66 1.40 9.65
N VAL A 423 0.05 2.31 10.42
CA VAL A 423 0.67 2.93 11.60
C VAL A 423 0.88 1.91 12.73
N MET A 424 0.03 0.89 12.86
CA MET A 424 0.27 -0.22 13.80
C MET A 424 1.46 -1.11 13.39
N PHE A 425 1.73 -1.29 12.09
CA PHE A 425 2.86 -2.10 11.63
C PHE A 425 4.21 -1.37 11.74
N VAL A 426 4.23 -0.04 11.60
CA VAL A 426 5.45 0.77 11.75
C VAL A 426 5.77 1.06 13.24
N ILE A 427 4.77 1.20 14.11
CA ILE A 427 5.00 1.39 15.55
C ILE A 427 5.48 0.11 16.24
N ASN A 428 5.09 -1.07 15.76
CA ASN A 428 5.48 -2.34 16.39
C ASN A 428 6.91 -2.83 16.05
N ARG A 429 7.63 -2.14 15.13
CA ARG A 429 9.07 -2.39 14.86
C ARG A 429 10.03 -1.43 15.58
N ARG A 430 9.53 -0.43 16.33
CA ARG A 430 10.36 0.48 17.15
C ARG A 430 10.21 0.28 18.67
N GLN A 431 9.68 -0.87 19.11
CA GLN A 431 9.63 -1.26 20.53
C GLN A 431 10.14 -2.69 20.80
N GLN A 432 11.27 -3.06 20.20
CA GLN A 432 12.17 -4.07 20.77
C GLN A 432 13.62 -3.60 20.68
#